data_AF-A0A3S0J807-F1
#
_entry.id   AF-A0A3S0J807-F1
#
_cell.length_a   1.000
_cell.length_b   1.000
_cell.length_c   1.000
_cell.angle_alpha   90.00
_cell.angle_beta   90.00
_cell.angle_gamma   90.00
#
_symmetry.space_group_name_H-M   'P 1'
#
loop_
_entity.id
_entity.type
_entity.pdbx_description
1 polymer ?
#
loop_
_entity_poly.entity_id
_entity_poly.type
_entity_poly.pdbx_seq_one_letter_code
_entity_poly.pdbx_strand_id
1 'polypeptide(L)'
;MPGWWGDWRCRYPRAHYDHTLRAWRETFDAHWHEIADRDNARTRRMFRYYRCVCAGAFRARSLQLWQVVYSLGRPGRYDAPR
;
A
#
# COMPACT_ATOMS: atom_id res chain seq x y z
N MET A 1 13.22 23.47 28.58
CA MET A 1 13.58 22.34 27.70
C MET A 1 12.32 21.50 27.41
N PRO A 2 11.47 21.84 26.41
CA PRO A 2 10.24 21.09 26.21
C PRO A 2 10.25 20.21 24.95
N GLY A 3 9.91 18.93 25.13
CA GLY A 3 8.74 18.37 24.44
C GLY A 3 8.86 17.75 23.07
N TRP A 4 9.99 17.15 22.67
CA TRP A 4 10.13 16.52 21.33
C TRP A 4 9.46 15.14 21.16
N TRP A 5 8.79 14.61 22.18
CA TRP A 5 8.20 13.26 22.18
C TRP A 5 6.65 13.29 22.12
N GLY A 6 6.07 14.13 21.26
CA GLY A 6 4.65 14.48 21.38
C GLY A 6 3.82 14.50 20.10
N ASP A 7 4.27 13.98 18.95
CA ASP A 7 3.37 13.77 17.80
C ASP A 7 4.01 12.88 16.71
N TRP A 8 4.12 11.59 17.00
CA TRP A 8 4.36 10.57 15.97
C TRP A 8 3.05 9.95 15.52
N ARG A 9 1.97 10.74 15.35
CA ARG A 9 0.78 10.24 14.65
C ARG A 9 1.06 10.19 13.15
N CYS A 10 1.79 9.15 12.74
CA CYS A 10 1.80 8.69 11.36
C CYS A 10 0.36 8.25 11.03
N ARG A 11 -0.43 9.15 10.43
CA ARG A 11 -1.80 8.87 9.98
C ARG A 11 -1.74 7.86 8.83
N TYR A 12 -1.69 6.59 9.23
CA TYR A 12 -1.85 5.33 8.48
C TYR A 12 -1.55 5.32 6.95
N PRO A 13 -0.28 5.10 6.54
CA PRO A 13 0.08 4.67 5.18
C PRO A 13 -0.70 3.43 4.70
N ARG A 14 -1.12 2.61 5.66
CA ARG A 14 -1.86 1.36 5.45
C ARG A 14 -3.21 1.55 4.76
N ALA A 15 -3.94 2.62 5.11
CA ALA A 15 -5.24 2.88 4.52
C ALA A 15 -5.09 3.18 3.02
N HIS A 16 -4.04 3.91 2.64
CA HIS A 16 -3.75 4.21 1.24
C HIS A 16 -3.44 2.95 0.42
N TYR A 17 -2.81 1.94 1.02
CA TYR A 17 -2.48 0.71 0.28
C TYR A 17 -3.68 -0.20 0.01
N ASP A 18 -4.69 -0.25 0.89
CA ASP A 18 -5.98 -0.92 0.60
C ASP A 18 -6.65 -0.26 -0.63
N HIS A 19 -6.64 1.08 -0.70
CA HIS A 19 -7.16 1.82 -1.86
C HIS A 19 -6.40 1.51 -3.15
N THR A 20 -5.07 1.47 -3.11
CA THR A 20 -4.23 1.13 -4.27
C THR A 20 -4.55 -0.27 -4.79
N LEU A 21 -4.64 -1.26 -3.91
CA LEU A 21 -4.91 -2.66 -4.31
C LEU A 21 -6.30 -2.83 -4.92
N ARG A 22 -7.29 -2.07 -4.44
CA ARG A 22 -8.64 -2.03 -5.02
C ARG A 22 -8.63 -1.40 -6.41
N ALA A 23 -8.03 -0.22 -6.55
CA ALA A 23 -7.92 0.46 -7.83
C ALA A 23 -7.22 -0.44 -8.87
N TRP A 24 -6.12 -1.08 -8.52
CA TRP A 24 -5.42 -2.01 -9.41
C TRP A 24 -6.25 -3.24 -9.80
N ARG A 25 -7.12 -3.73 -8.91
CA ARG A 25 -8.03 -4.83 -9.23
C ARG A 25 -9.08 -4.37 -10.24
N GLU A 26 -9.65 -3.19 -10.04
CA GLU A 26 -10.68 -2.62 -10.91
C GLU A 26 -10.13 -2.30 -12.30
N THR A 27 -8.96 -1.67 -12.39
CA THR A 27 -8.27 -1.42 -13.66
C THR A 27 -7.92 -2.73 -14.37
N PHE A 28 -7.38 -3.71 -13.65
CA PHE A 28 -7.10 -5.03 -14.24
C PHE A 28 -8.36 -5.70 -14.79
N ASP A 29 -9.48 -5.60 -14.08
CA ASP A 29 -10.73 -6.21 -14.51
C ASP A 29 -11.35 -5.53 -15.73
N ALA A 30 -11.22 -4.20 -15.83
CA ALA A 30 -11.67 -3.42 -16.98
C ALA A 30 -10.84 -3.73 -18.23
N HIS A 31 -9.52 -3.83 -18.10
CA HIS A 31 -8.59 -4.05 -19.21
C HIS A 31 -8.26 -5.54 -19.46
N TRP A 32 -8.89 -6.48 -18.75
CA TRP A 32 -8.63 -7.91 -18.93
C TRP A 32 -8.80 -8.37 -20.39
N HIS A 33 -9.76 -7.79 -21.10
CA HIS A 33 -10.05 -8.13 -22.49
C HIS A 33 -8.84 -7.93 -23.43
N GLU A 34 -7.92 -7.03 -23.11
CA GLU A 34 -6.73 -6.72 -23.93
C GLU A 34 -5.62 -7.78 -23.79
N ILE A 35 -5.63 -8.52 -22.68
CA ILE A 35 -4.60 -9.54 -22.36
C ILE A 35 -5.16 -10.96 -22.31
N ALA A 36 -6.48 -11.11 -22.46
CA ALA A 36 -7.19 -12.38 -22.38
C ALA A 36 -6.74 -13.41 -23.44
N ASP A 37 -6.17 -12.96 -24.55
CA ASP A 37 -5.66 -13.85 -25.60
C ASP A 37 -4.30 -14.47 -25.24
N ARG A 38 -3.54 -13.82 -24.36
CA ARG A 38 -2.19 -14.24 -23.95
C ARG A 38 -2.17 -15.01 -22.64
N ASP A 39 -3.24 -14.92 -21.87
CA ASP A 39 -3.37 -15.49 -20.54
C ASP A 39 -4.70 -16.24 -20.39
N ASN A 40 -4.82 -17.06 -19.34
CA ASN A 40 -6.01 -17.88 -19.13
C ASN A 40 -6.87 -17.39 -17.96
N ALA A 41 -8.11 -17.89 -17.91
CA ALA A 41 -9.05 -17.55 -16.85
C ALA A 41 -8.57 -17.95 -15.43
N ARG A 42 -7.64 -18.93 -15.32
CA ARG A 42 -7.02 -19.30 -14.03
C ARG A 42 -6.09 -18.19 -13.56
N THR A 43 -5.25 -17.62 -14.43
CA THR A 43 -4.39 -16.46 -14.12
C THR A 43 -5.25 -15.30 -13.62
N ARG A 44 -6.35 -14.98 -14.31
CA ARG A 44 -7.30 -13.93 -13.89
C ARG A 44 -7.83 -14.16 -12.46
N ARG A 45 -8.27 -15.38 -12.15
CA ARG A 45 -8.79 -15.74 -10.82
C ARG A 45 -7.73 -15.64 -9.74
N MET A 46 -6.51 -16.10 -10.01
CA MET A 46 -5.38 -15.99 -9.08
C MET A 46 -5.02 -14.53 -8.81
N PHE A 47 -4.99 -13.69 -9.85
CA PHE A 47 -4.63 -12.28 -9.72
C PHE A 47 -5.67 -11.48 -8.93
N ARG A 48 -6.97 -11.79 -9.11
CA ARG A 48 -8.07 -11.29 -8.27
C ARG A 48 -7.93 -11.76 -6.83
N TYR A 49 -7.73 -13.05 -6.62
CA TYR A 49 -7.57 -13.64 -5.29
C TYR A 49 -6.45 -12.95 -4.50
N TYR A 50 -5.26 -12.83 -5.10
CA TYR A 50 -4.10 -12.18 -4.51
C TYR A 50 -4.42 -10.74 -4.05
N ARG A 51 -4.99 -9.92 -4.94
CA ARG A 51 -5.33 -8.52 -4.62
C ARG A 51 -6.38 -8.41 -3.52
N CYS A 52 -7.40 -9.25 -3.56
CA CYS A 52 -8.44 -9.29 -2.53
C CYS A 52 -7.86 -9.64 -1.15
N VAL A 53 -7.02 -10.67 -1.08
CA VAL A 53 -6.40 -11.12 0.17
C VAL A 53 -5.45 -10.05 0.72
N CYS A 54 -4.59 -9.45 -0.12
CA CYS A 54 -3.70 -8.39 0.32
C CYS A 54 -4.47 -7.16 0.84
N ALA A 55 -5.53 -6.73 0.13
CA ALA A 55 -6.36 -5.62 0.55
C ALA A 55 -7.05 -5.90 1.89
N GLY A 56 -7.58 -7.13 2.05
CA GLY A 56 -8.14 -7.60 3.32
C GLY A 56 -7.11 -7.64 4.46
N ALA A 57 -5.89 -8.08 4.18
CA ALA A 57 -4.83 -8.18 5.19
C ALA A 57 -4.32 -6.79 5.63
N PHE A 58 -4.29 -5.79 4.74
CA PHE A 58 -4.04 -4.40 5.14
C PHE A 58 -5.20 -3.84 5.97
N ARG A 59 -6.46 -4.12 5.60
CA ARG A 59 -7.65 -3.71 6.34
C ARG A 59 -7.73 -4.32 7.74
N ALA A 60 -7.41 -5.62 7.87
CA ALA A 60 -7.38 -6.35 9.13
C ALA A 60 -6.15 -6.03 10.00
N ARG A 61 -5.28 -5.13 9.54
CA ARG A 61 -4.02 -4.76 10.20
C ARG A 61 -3.00 -5.89 10.34
N SER A 62 -3.15 -6.99 9.60
CA SER A 62 -2.22 -8.11 9.55
C SER A 62 -0.95 -7.80 8.73
N LEU A 63 -1.04 -6.87 7.77
CA LEU A 63 0.11 -6.40 6.98
C LEU A 63 0.42 -4.93 7.23
N GLN A 64 1.71 -4.62 7.44
CA GLN A 64 2.18 -3.26 7.72
C GLN A 64 3.00 -2.73 6.54
N LEU A 65 2.93 -1.42 6.30
CA LEU A 65 3.74 -0.72 5.32
C LEU A 65 4.53 0.37 6.06
N TRP A 66 5.85 0.32 5.93
CA TRP A 66 6.78 1.20 6.64
C TRP A 66 7.51 2.08 5.63
N GLN A 67 7.57 3.37 5.92
CA GLN A 67 8.49 4.29 5.26
C GLN A 67 9.52 4.71 6.30
N VAL A 68 10.76 4.28 6.13
CA VAL A 68 11.87 4.53 7.06
C VAL A 68 12.91 5.37 6.35
N VAL A 69 13.37 6.44 6.99
CA VAL A 69 14.36 7.36 6.46
C VAL A 69 15.58 7.36 7.38
N TYR A 70 16.76 7.11 6.80
CA TYR A 70 18.04 7.09 7.52
C TYR A 70 18.89 8.30 7.14
N SER A 71 19.73 8.78 8.07
CA SER A 71 20.74 9.81 7.82
C SER A 71 21.98 9.60 8.68
N LEU A 72 23.15 10.05 8.20
CA LEU A 72 24.42 9.98 8.93
C LEU A 72 24.63 11.24 9.76
N GLY A 73 23.80 11.43 10.80
CA GLY A 73 23.96 12.54 11.75
C GLY A 73 23.48 13.91 11.24
N ARG A 74 22.40 13.93 10.44
CA ARG A 74 21.83 15.19 9.94
C ARG A 74 21.37 16.09 11.12
N PRO A 75 21.83 17.35 11.20
CA PRO A 75 21.27 18.31 12.14
C PRO A 75 19.88 18.77 11.68
N GLY A 76 18.93 18.84 12.62
CA GLY A 76 17.57 19.32 12.38
C GLY A 76 16.52 18.23 12.15
N ARG A 77 15.25 18.64 12.15
CA ARG A 77 14.09 17.74 11.95
C ARG A 77 13.99 17.28 10.50
N TYR A 78 13.59 16.03 10.29
CA TYR A 78 13.13 15.57 8.98
C TYR A 78 11.65 15.96 8.80
N ASP A 79 11.41 16.89 7.90
CA ASP A 79 10.05 17.28 7.50
C ASP A 79 9.60 16.37 6.35
N ALA A 80 8.82 15.35 6.68
CA ALA A 80 8.25 14.46 5.66
C ALA A 80 7.25 15.22 4.78
N PRO A 81 7.32 15.09 3.45
CA PRO A 81 6.25 15.56 2.57
C PRO A 81 4.95 14.83 2.92
N ARG A 82 3.85 15.57 2.91
CA ARG A 82 2.50 15.07 3.23
C ARG A 82 1.74 14.69 1.98
#